data_AF-A0A1F2QSK9-F1
#
_entry.id   AF-A0A1F2QSK9-F1
#
_cell.length_a   1.000
_cell.length_b   1.000
_cell.length_c   1.000
_cell.angle_alpha   90.00
_cell.angle_beta   90.00
_cell.angle_gamma   90.00
#
_symmetry.space_group_name_H-M   'P 1'
#
loop_
_entity.id
_entity.type
_entity.pdbx_description
1 polymer ?
#
loop_
_entity_poly.entity_id
_entity_poly.type
_entity_poly.pdbx_seq_one_letter_code
_entity_poly.pdbx_strand_id
1 'polypeptide(L)' 'MAECLHLDAGGGRCRREAAAGSAFCPGHEPAAVFAPESAAEALRRLLLRLVALGLLALFLFPLLFQAYRILRNLLN' A
#
# COMPACT_ATOMS: atom_id res chain seq x y z
N MET A 1 19.47 31.58 9.19
CA MET A 1 18.31 30.90 8.58
C MET A 1 18.63 29.41 8.44
N ALA A 2 17.64 28.52 8.57
CA ALA A 2 17.82 27.09 8.32
C ALA A 2 17.69 26.81 6.82
N GLU A 3 18.58 25.98 6.27
CA GLU A 3 18.48 25.53 4.87
C GLU A 3 17.41 24.45 4.70
N CYS A 4 16.83 24.36 3.50
CA CYS A 4 15.88 23.31 3.15
C CYS A 4 16.47 21.91 3.33
N LEU A 5 15.76 21.03 4.02
CA LEU A 5 16.15 19.62 4.18
C LEU A 5 15.75 18.72 3.00
N HIS A 6 15.39 19.29 1.84
CA HIS A 6 15.05 18.51 0.65
C HIS A 6 16.31 18.06 -0.08
N LEU A 7 16.34 16.77 -0.44
CA LEU A 7 17.37 16.14 -1.27
C LEU A 7 16.76 15.79 -2.63
N ASP A 8 17.37 16.28 -3.70
CA ASP A 8 17.00 15.89 -5.06
C ASP A 8 17.31 14.41 -5.30
N ALA A 9 16.73 13.81 -6.34
CA ALA A 9 16.97 12.41 -6.71
C ALA A 9 18.46 12.08 -6.99
N GLY A 10 19.28 13.10 -7.29
CA GLY A 10 20.73 13.01 -7.43
C GLY A 10 21.53 13.25 -6.13
N GLY A 11 20.88 13.39 -4.98
CA GLY A 11 21.51 13.65 -3.68
C GLY A 11 21.90 15.12 -3.45
N GLY A 12 21.53 16.04 -4.33
CA GLY A 12 21.77 17.48 -4.17
C GLY A 12 20.89 18.07 -3.07
N ARG A 13 21.46 18.89 -2.19
CA ARG A 13 20.69 19.65 -1.19
C ARG A 13 20.11 20.91 -1.80
N CYS A 14 18.82 21.15 -1.56
CA CYS A 14 18.18 22.40 -1.98
C CYS A 14 18.78 23.58 -1.20
N ARG A 15 19.36 24.56 -1.90
CA ARG A 15 20.01 25.75 -1.31
C ARG A 15 19.06 26.87 -0.91
N ARG A 16 17.75 26.65 -0.98
CA ARG A 16 16.75 27.66 -0.59
C ARG A 16 16.57 27.64 0.94
N GLU A 17 16.19 28.79 1.50
CA GLU A 17 15.90 28.92 2.93
C GLU A 17 14.58 28.22 3.28
N ALA A 18 14.59 27.43 4.35
CA ALA A 18 13.40 26.81 4.88
C ALA A 18 12.39 27.90 5.31
N ALA A 19 11.09 27.63 5.10
CA ALA A 19 10.07 28.57 5.51
C ALA A 19 10.03 28.70 7.04
N ALA A 20 9.60 29.85 7.55
CA ALA A 20 9.52 30.09 8.99
C ALA A 20 8.61 29.04 9.66
N GLY A 21 9.18 28.23 10.55
CA GLY A 21 8.47 27.16 11.24
C GLY A 21 8.38 25.82 10.50
N SER A 22 9.05 25.65 9.36
CA SER A 22 9.16 24.37 8.67
C SER A 22 10.61 23.99 8.37
N ALA A 23 10.85 22.70 8.12
CA ALA A 23 12.15 22.16 7.70
C ALA A 23 12.39 22.30 6.18
N PHE A 24 11.41 22.81 5.44
CA PHE A 24 11.39 22.76 3.98
C PHE A 24 11.03 24.11 3.35
N CYS A 25 11.43 24.30 2.10
CA CYS A 25 11.09 25.48 1.32
C CYS A 25 9.64 25.45 0.82
N PRO A 26 9.07 26.61 0.44
CA PRO A 26 7.75 26.66 -0.19
C PRO A 26 7.64 25.88 -1.51
N GLY A 27 8.77 25.61 -2.18
CA GLY A 27 8.81 24.73 -3.36
C GLY A 27 8.90 23.24 -3.06
N HIS A 28 9.16 22.88 -1.80
CA HIS A 28 9.28 21.51 -1.32
C HIS A 28 8.36 21.38 -0.12
N GLU A 29 7.05 21.53 -0.32
CA GLU A 29 6.12 21.26 0.76
C GLU A 29 6.36 19.85 1.30
N PRO A 30 6.41 19.66 2.63
CA PRO A 30 6.44 18.33 3.19
C PRO A 30 5.23 17.59 2.62
N ALA A 31 5.48 16.52 1.87
CA ALA A 31 4.45 15.63 1.37
C ALA A 31 3.49 15.36 2.53
N ALA A 32 2.24 15.80 2.35
CA ALA A 32 1.26 15.98 3.41
C ALA A 32 1.41 14.91 4.48
N VAL A 33 1.78 15.36 5.68
CA VAL A 33 1.85 14.56 6.90
C VAL A 33 0.59 13.71 6.95
N PHE A 34 0.77 12.40 6.72
CA PHE A 34 -0.18 11.31 6.94
C PHE A 34 -1.63 11.78 7.11
N ALA A 35 -2.34 11.93 5.99
CA ALA A 35 -3.79 11.94 6.05
C ALA A 35 -4.20 10.64 6.76
N PRO A 36 -4.93 10.71 7.90
CA PRO A 36 -5.42 9.50 8.54
C PRO A 36 -6.20 8.74 7.48
N GLU A 37 -5.85 7.47 7.24
CA GLU A 37 -6.55 6.64 6.26
C GLU A 37 -8.03 6.85 6.48
N SER A 38 -8.70 7.43 5.48
CA SER A 38 -10.10 7.77 5.64
C SER A 38 -10.83 6.45 5.92
N ALA A 39 -11.86 6.46 6.77
CA ALA A 39 -12.64 5.25 7.04
C ALA A 39 -13.13 4.58 5.73
N ALA A 40 -13.28 5.36 4.66
CA ALA A 40 -13.56 4.91 3.30
C ALA A 40 -12.43 4.07 2.67
N GLU A 41 -11.16 4.43 2.84
CA GLU A 41 -10.01 3.67 2.31
C GLU A 41 -9.75 2.38 3.08
N ALA A 42 -9.98 2.38 4.39
CA ALA A 42 -9.94 1.17 5.21
C ALA A 42 -11.06 0.19 4.80
N LEU A 43 -12.28 0.70 4.61
CA LEU A 43 -13.42 -0.09 4.14
C LEU A 43 -13.19 -0.63 2.71
N ARG A 44 -12.64 0.19 1.81
CA ARG A 44 -12.30 -0.22 0.44
C ARG A 44 -11.26 -1.33 0.43
N ARG A 45 -10.23 -1.26 1.26
CA ARG A 45 -9.24 -2.34 1.41
C ARG A 45 -9.84 -3.61 1.98
N LEU A 46 -10.73 -3.49 2.97
CA LEU A 46 -11.44 -4.64 3.52
C LEU A 46 -12.31 -5.33 2.46
N LEU A 47 -13.08 -4.54 1.69
CA LEU A 47 -13.89 -5.06 0.58
C LEU A 47 -13.03 -5.76 -0.47
N LEU A 48 -11.90 -5.15 -0.89
CA LEU A 48 -10.98 -5.77 -1.84
C LEU A 48 -10.41 -7.09 -1.31
N ARG A 49 -10.08 -7.18 -0.02
CA ARG A 49 -9.63 -8.43 0.62
C ARG A 49 -10.72 -9.49 0.60
N LEU A 50 -11.97 -9.14 0.89
CA LEU A 50 -13.10 -10.07 0.84
C LEU A 50 -13.37 -10.56 -0.59
N VAL A 51 -13.31 -9.68 -1.58
CA VAL A 51 -13.44 -10.06 -3.00
C VAL A 51 -12.31 -10.99 -3.40
N ALA A 52 -11.07 -10.70 -3.02
CA ALA A 52 -9.92 -11.56 -3.32
C ALA A 52 -10.06 -12.95 -2.67
N LEU A 53 -10.53 -13.03 -1.42
CA LEU A 53 -10.81 -14.31 -0.75
C LEU A 53 -11.94 -15.08 -1.44
N GLY A 54 -13.00 -14.40 -1.88
CA GLY A 54 -14.09 -15.02 -2.62
C GLY A 54 -13.63 -15.61 -3.96
N LEU A 55 -12.83 -14.85 -4.72
CA LEU A 55 -12.22 -15.34 -5.96
C LEU A 55 -11.27 -16.51 -5.69
N LEU A 56 -10.42 -16.42 -4.66
CA LEU A 56 -9.53 -17.51 -4.29
C LEU A 56 -10.32 -18.78 -3.96
N ALA A 57 -11.38 -18.68 -3.15
CA ALA A 57 -12.23 -19.81 -2.81
C ALA A 57 -12.91 -20.43 -4.04
N LEU A 58 -13.37 -19.61 -4.99
CA LEU A 58 -13.99 -20.07 -6.23
C LEU A 58 -13.03 -20.96 -7.05
N PHE A 59 -11.74 -20.62 -7.07
CA PHE A 59 -10.72 -21.43 -7.76
C PHE A 59 -10.23 -22.61 -6.93
N LEU A 60 -10.05 -22.42 -5.62
CA LEU A 60 -9.46 -23.44 -4.74
C LEU A 60 -10.43 -24.60 -4.48
N PHE A 61 -11.73 -24.31 -4.33
CA PHE A 61 -12.75 -25.30 -4.02
C PHE A 61 -12.86 -26.44 -5.07
N PRO A 62 -13.01 -26.17 -6.38
CA PRO A 62 -13.05 -27.24 -7.39
C PRO A 62 -11.72 -28.00 -7.49
N LEU A 63 -10.60 -27.32 -7.27
CA LEU A 63 -9.26 -27.92 -7.27
C LEU A 63 -9.11 -28.95 -6.14
N LEU A 64 -9.48 -28.56 -4.92
CA LEU A 64 -9.47 -29.44 -3.76
C LEU A 64 -10.46 -30.60 -3.92
N PHE A 65 -11.65 -30.33 -4.46
CA PHE A 65 -12.64 -31.37 -4.73
C PHE A 65 -12.11 -32.42 -5.72
N GLN A 66 -11.47 -31.99 -6.81
CA GLN A 66 -10.88 -32.90 -7.79
C GLN A 66 -9.71 -33.68 -7.20
N ALA A 67 -8.82 -33.02 -6.46
CA ALA A 67 -7.71 -33.69 -5.78
C ALA A 67 -8.21 -34.77 -4.80
N TYR A 68 -9.24 -34.44 -4.01
CA TYR A 68 -9.88 -35.39 -3.10
C TYR A 68 -10.50 -36.58 -3.86
N ARG A 69 -11.19 -36.32 -4.97
CA ARG A 69 -11.79 -37.38 -5.80
C ARG A 69 -10.72 -38.32 -6.38
N ILE A 70 -9.61 -37.77 -6.87
CA ILE A 70 -8.49 -38.57 -7.39
C ILE A 70 -7.87 -39.41 -6.27
N LEU A 71 -7.58 -38.80 -5.12
CA LEU A 71 -7.00 -39.50 -3.98
C LEU A 71 -7.91 -40.65 -3.51
N ARG A 72 -9.22 -40.39 -3.40
CA ARG A 72 -10.20 -41.41 -3.03
C ARG A 72 -10.27 -42.55 -4.05
N ASN A 73 -10.16 -42.26 -5.34
CA ASN A 73 -10.14 -43.29 -6.38
C ASN A 73 -8.83 -44.11 -6.41
N LEU A 74 -7.72 -43.58 -5.91
CA LEU A 74 -6.46 -44.32 -5.78
C LEU A 74 -6.42 -45.19 -4.52
N LEU A 75 -7.17 -44.82 -3.48
CA LEU A 75 -7.25 -45.58 -2.23
C LEU A 75 -8.25 -46.75 -2.29
N ASN A 76 -9.15 -46.76 -3.26
CA ASN A 76 -10.21 -47.76 -3.45
C ASN A 76 -9.84 -48.72 -4.56
#